data_AF-A0A1F1Z4T2-F1
#
_entry.id   AF-A0A1F1Z4T2-F1
#
_cell.length_a   1.000
_cell.length_b   1.000
_cell.length_c   1.000
_cell.angle_alpha   90.00
_cell.angle_beta   90.00
_cell.angle_gamma   90.00
#
_symmetry.space_group_name_H-M   'P 1'
#
loop_
_entity.id
_entity.type
_entity.pdbx_description
1 polymer ?
#
loop_
_entity_poly.entity_id
_entity_poly.type
_entity_poly.pdbx_seq_one_letter_code
_entity_poly.pdbx_strand_id
1 'polypeptide(L)'
;MAEKESLHTTHAWLRDAAEELGVDPQLVQALVGDILDLTAAVAHNGPSRPAAPTTAFIVGLAAGAKGADIQEVRCLIERVNTMVDNYKK
;
A
#
# COMPACT_ATOMS: atom_id res chain seq x y z
N MET A 1 8.02 -22.11 -10.56
CA MET A 1 7.20 -22.63 -9.44
C MET A 1 7.49 -21.91 -8.12
N ALA A 2 8.73 -21.45 -7.86
CA ALA A 2 9.09 -20.70 -6.65
C ALA A 2 8.33 -19.36 -6.43
N GLU A 3 8.00 -18.62 -7.51
CA GLU A 3 7.31 -17.33 -7.40
C GLU A 3 5.87 -17.47 -6.90
N LYS A 4 5.15 -18.53 -7.32
CA LYS A 4 3.79 -18.82 -6.85
C LYS A 4 3.76 -19.25 -5.38
N GLU A 5 4.76 -19.99 -4.92
CA GLU A 5 4.85 -20.48 -3.54
C GLU A 5 5.14 -19.32 -2.57
N SER A 6 6.06 -18.42 -2.94
CA SER A 6 6.36 -17.20 -2.16
C SER A 6 5.17 -16.25 -2.09
N LEU A 7 4.45 -16.02 -3.20
CA LEU A 7 3.25 -15.18 -3.19
C LEU A 7 2.13 -15.79 -2.32
N HIS A 8 2.00 -17.12 -2.30
CA HIS A 8 1.06 -17.79 -1.41
C HIS A 8 1.41 -17.58 0.07
N THR A 9 2.72 -17.56 0.42
CA THR A 9 3.17 -17.22 1.78
C THR A 9 2.90 -15.76 2.15
N THR A 10 3.06 -14.81 1.20
CA THR A 10 2.79 -13.39 1.48
C THR A 10 1.30 -13.12 1.67
N HIS A 11 0.44 -13.65 0.79
CA HIS A 11 -1.01 -13.45 0.95
C HIS A 11 -1.55 -14.11 2.22
N ALA A 12 -1.06 -15.31 2.55
CA ALA A 12 -1.41 -15.98 3.81
C ALA A 12 -0.95 -15.16 5.02
N TRP A 13 0.31 -14.70 5.02
CA TRP A 13 0.84 -13.85 6.09
C TRP A 13 0.03 -12.56 6.28
N LEU A 14 -0.27 -11.85 5.18
CA LEU A 14 -1.03 -10.60 5.24
C LEU A 14 -2.47 -10.81 5.73
N ARG A 15 -3.10 -11.93 5.36
CA ARG A 15 -4.41 -12.30 5.89
C ARG A 15 -4.33 -12.54 7.40
N ASP A 16 -3.40 -13.38 7.85
CA ASP A 16 -3.28 -13.74 9.26
C ASP A 16 -2.93 -12.50 10.12
N ALA A 17 -2.07 -11.61 9.62
CA ALA A 17 -1.77 -10.34 10.27
C ALA A 17 -2.97 -9.37 10.29
N ALA A 18 -3.80 -9.35 9.23
CA ALA A 18 -5.01 -8.55 9.21
C ALA A 18 -6.02 -9.04 10.25
N GLU A 19 -6.21 -10.36 10.34
CA GLU A 19 -7.08 -10.98 11.34
C GLU A 19 -6.63 -10.66 12.77
N GLU A 20 -5.33 -10.80 13.08
CA GLU A 20 -4.77 -10.48 14.40
C GLU A 20 -4.97 -9.00 14.78
N LEU A 21 -4.90 -8.09 13.80
CA LEU A 21 -5.03 -6.66 14.01
C LEU A 21 -6.48 -6.15 13.86
N GLY A 22 -7.46 -7.04 13.62
CA GLY A 22 -8.86 -6.68 13.46
C GLY A 22 -9.17 -5.89 12.18
N VAL A 23 -8.36 -6.06 11.14
CA VAL A 23 -8.56 -5.47 9.81
C VAL A 23 -9.22 -6.51 8.90
N ASP A 24 -10.18 -6.10 8.07
CA ASP A 24 -10.80 -6.98 7.07
C ASP A 24 -9.74 -7.53 6.09
N PRO A 25 -9.48 -8.85 6.06
CA PRO A 25 -8.48 -9.41 5.16
C PRO A 25 -8.83 -9.25 3.67
N GLN A 26 -10.11 -9.15 3.33
CA GLN A 26 -10.54 -8.92 1.95
C GLN A 26 -10.15 -7.52 1.48
N LEU A 27 -10.25 -6.53 2.37
CA LEU A 27 -9.79 -5.17 2.12
C LEU A 27 -8.28 -5.14 1.88
N VAL A 28 -7.50 -5.83 2.73
CA VAL A 28 -6.04 -5.94 2.58
C VAL A 28 -5.69 -6.60 1.24
N GLN A 29 -6.34 -7.70 0.88
CA GLN A 29 -6.11 -8.39 -0.38
C GLN A 29 -6.47 -7.53 -1.60
N ALA A 30 -7.52 -6.71 -1.52
CA ALA A 30 -7.93 -5.82 -2.60
C ALA A 30 -6.95 -4.66 -2.84
N LEU A 31 -6.23 -4.22 -1.80
CA LEU A 31 -5.36 -3.04 -1.82
C LEU A 31 -3.86 -3.36 -1.85
N VAL A 32 -3.44 -4.61 -1.59
CA VAL A 32 -2.02 -4.97 -1.50
C VAL A 32 -1.24 -4.59 -2.76
N GLY A 33 -1.82 -4.82 -3.95
CA GLY A 33 -1.21 -4.43 -5.22
C GLY A 33 -1.01 -2.92 -5.32
N ASP A 34 -2.07 -2.15 -5.05
CA ASP A 34 -2.05 -0.68 -5.10
C ASP A 34 -0.99 -0.09 -4.14
N ILE A 35 -0.83 -0.67 -2.95
CA ILE A 35 0.19 -0.27 -1.97
C ILE A 35 1.60 -0.64 -2.45
N LEU A 36 1.80 -1.84 -3.01
CA LEU A 36 3.11 -2.23 -3.53
C LEU A 36 3.53 -1.33 -4.70
N ASP A 37 2.61 -0.99 -5.60
CA ASP A 37 2.86 -0.06 -6.70
C ASP A 37 3.20 1.35 -6.19
N LEU A 38 2.48 1.85 -5.18
CA LEU A 38 2.81 3.10 -4.50
C LEU A 38 4.23 3.06 -3.91
N THR A 39 4.58 2.00 -3.19
CA THR A 39 5.92 1.89 -2.59
C THR A 39 7.02 1.86 -3.65
N ALA A 40 6.80 1.18 -4.78
CA ALA A 40 7.73 1.15 -5.90
C ALA A 40 7.88 2.55 -6.54
N ALA A 41 6.76 3.26 -6.76
CA ALA A 41 6.78 4.61 -7.32
C ALA A 41 7.59 5.58 -6.44
N VAL A 42 7.35 5.59 -5.14
CA VAL A 42 8.08 6.44 -4.18
C VAL A 42 9.55 6.05 -4.09
N ALA A 43 9.88 4.74 -4.09
CA ALA A 43 11.27 4.29 -4.01
C ALA A 43 12.10 4.65 -5.25
N HIS A 44 11.47 4.68 -6.43
CA HIS A 44 12.15 4.95 -7.70
C HIS A 44 12.18 6.44 -8.06
N ASN A 45 11.10 7.17 -7.79
CA ASN A 45 10.93 8.55 -8.27
C ASN A 45 10.80 9.58 -7.13
N GLY A 46 10.71 9.13 -5.87
CA GLY A 46 10.58 10.01 -4.70
C GLY A 46 11.92 10.48 -4.14
N PRO A 47 11.89 11.16 -2.98
CA PRO A 47 13.08 11.80 -2.39
C PRO A 47 14.14 10.81 -1.94
N SER A 48 13.74 9.62 -1.48
CA SER A 48 14.66 8.54 -1.09
C SER A 48 13.92 7.21 -0.93
N ARG A 49 14.65 6.08 -1.00
CA ARG A 49 14.07 4.75 -0.78
C ARG A 49 13.40 4.57 0.60
N PRO A 50 13.95 5.08 1.72
CA PRO A 50 13.26 5.04 3.01
C PRO A 50 11.89 5.74 3.03
N ALA A 51 11.64 6.67 2.11
CA ALA A 51 10.35 7.35 2.04
C ALA A 51 9.21 6.41 1.61
N ALA A 52 9.49 5.29 0.93
CA ALA A 52 8.47 4.38 0.42
C ALA A 52 7.58 3.76 1.52
N PRO A 53 8.13 3.02 2.51
CA PRO A 53 7.31 2.44 3.57
C PRO A 53 6.64 3.52 4.45
N THR A 54 7.32 4.64 4.71
CA THR A 54 6.73 5.73 5.51
C THR A 54 5.57 6.41 4.79
N THR A 55 5.62 6.51 3.46
CA THR A 55 4.53 7.08 2.64
C THR A 55 3.32 6.15 2.63
N ALA A 56 3.52 4.84 2.45
CA ALA A 56 2.44 3.86 2.56
C ALA A 56 1.78 3.88 3.95
N PHE A 57 2.58 4.01 5.02
CA PHE A 57 2.07 4.15 6.38
C PHE A 57 1.20 5.42 6.54
N ILE A 58 1.63 6.56 5.99
CA ILE A 58 0.84 7.81 6.02
C ILE A 58 -0.49 7.65 5.28
N VAL A 59 -0.50 6.99 4.12
CA VAL A 59 -1.74 6.69 3.38
C VAL A 59 -2.67 5.84 4.23
N GLY A 60 -2.15 4.79 4.88
CA GLY A 60 -2.92 3.94 5.81
C GLY A 60 -3.52 4.73 6.98
N LEU A 61 -2.74 5.61 7.62
CA LEU A 61 -3.23 6.49 8.68
C LEU A 61 -4.34 7.43 8.19
N ALA A 62 -4.18 8.03 7.01
CA ALA A 62 -5.17 8.92 6.43
C ALA A 62 -6.47 8.20 6.04
N ALA A 63 -6.37 6.97 5.54
CA ALA A 63 -7.50 6.10 5.25
C ALA A 63 -8.27 5.74 6.52
N GLY A 64 -7.56 5.26 7.55
CA GLY A 64 -8.15 4.89 8.84
C GLY A 64 -8.83 6.07 9.53
N ALA A 65 -8.20 7.25 9.53
CA ALA A 65 -8.78 8.46 10.11
C ALA A 65 -10.09 8.91 9.45
N LYS A 66 -10.32 8.51 8.19
CA LYS A 66 -11.53 8.83 7.42
C LYS A 66 -12.60 7.76 7.46
N GLY A 67 -12.27 6.54 7.91
CA GLY A 67 -13.11 5.37 7.66
C GLY A 67 -13.28 5.10 6.15
N ALA A 68 -12.21 5.33 5.38
CA ALA A 68 -12.25 5.31 3.92
C ALA A 68 -12.59 3.93 3.35
N ASP A 69 -13.41 3.91 2.29
CA ASP A 69 -13.60 2.71 1.47
C ASP A 69 -12.43 2.47 0.48
N ILE A 70 -12.47 1.35 -0.27
CA ILE A 70 -11.43 0.98 -1.24
C ILE A 70 -11.17 2.08 -2.27
N GLN A 71 -12.23 2.73 -2.79
CA GLN A 71 -12.07 3.75 -3.82
C GLN A 71 -11.46 5.02 -3.24
N GLU A 72 -11.86 5.38 -2.03
CA GLU A 72 -11.28 6.51 -1.30
C GLU A 72 -9.79 6.28 -0.97
N VAL A 73 -9.41 5.06 -0.60
CA VAL A 73 -7.99 4.69 -0.44
C VAL A 73 -7.23 4.84 -1.74
N ARG A 74 -7.77 4.37 -2.87
CA ARG A 74 -7.16 4.55 -4.20
C ARG A 74 -7.03 6.02 -4.58
N CYS A 75 -8.01 6.85 -4.24
CA CYS A 75 -7.90 8.30 -4.43
C CYS A 75 -6.78 8.92 -3.56
N LEU A 76 -6.55 8.42 -2.34
CA LEU A 76 -5.41 8.86 -1.53
C LEU A 76 -4.07 8.45 -2.16
N ILE A 77 -3.98 7.21 -2.66
CA ILE A 77 -2.80 6.70 -3.37
C ILE A 77 -2.51 7.57 -4.61
N GLU A 78 -3.53 7.85 -5.41
CA GLU A 78 -3.39 8.64 -6.65
C GLU A 78 -2.91 10.07 -6.38
N ARG A 79 -3.40 10.68 -5.30
CA ARG A 79 -2.91 12.01 -4.86
C ARG A 79 -1.43 11.98 -4.51
N VAL A 80 -0.96 10.91 -3.88
CA VAL A 80 0.46 10.75 -3.55
C VAL A 80 1.28 10.47 -4.81
N ASN A 81 0.79 9.63 -5.73
CA ASN A 81 1.45 9.40 -7.02
C ASN A 81 1.64 10.71 -7.81
N THR A 82 0.62 11.58 -7.83
CA THR A 82 0.73 12.92 -8.42
C THR A 82 1.84 13.76 -7.76
N MET A 83 2.02 13.66 -6.43
CA MET A 83 3.12 14.34 -5.74
C MET A 83 4.49 13.78 -6.15
N VAL A 84 4.60 12.46 -6.26
CA VAL A 84 5.82 11.76 -6.69
C VAL A 84 6.20 12.16 -8.13
N ASP A 85 5.23 12.20 -9.04
CA ASP A 85 5.46 12.58 -10.44
C ASP A 85 5.94 14.03 -10.58
N ASN A 86 5.43 14.92 -9.73
CA ASN A 86 5.86 16.32 -9.68
C ASN A 86 7.22 16.51 -9.01
N TYR A 87 7.66 15.58 -8.15
CA TYR A 87 9.00 15.62 -7.54
C TYR A 87 10.11 15.33 -8.55
N LYS A 88 9.80 14.54 -9.59
CA LYS A 88 10.74 14.18 -10.67
C LYS A 88 10.99 15.32 -11.66
N LYS A 89 10.16 16.37 -11.65
CA LYS A 89 10.31 17.58 -12.49
C LYS A 89 11.11 18.64 -11.75
#